data_AF-A0A2D6U175-F1
#
_entry.id   AF-A0A2D6U175-F1
#
_cell.length_a   1.000
_cell.length_b   1.000
_cell.length_c   1.000
_cell.angle_alpha   90.00
_cell.angle_beta   90.00
_cell.angle_gamma   90.00
#
_symmetry.space_group_name_H-M   'P 1'
#
loop_
_entity.id
_entity.type
_entity.pdbx_description
1 polymer ?
#
loop_
_entity_poly.entity_id
_entity_poly.type
_entity_poly.pdbx_seq_one_letter_code
_entity_poly.pdbx_strand_id
1 'polypeptide(L)'
;MKYLYYNGDSFCGVGIEKDETLGQLLGDKYNLEVNHAWQGGSSNHRIHRTTVNHIMNNQSKLQDTLFLIGWTKPTRFELYDTTHKKYIPINGQINVGYRTYKKVGMAFITNMSRTDAENFEVSDEFKKEYITKFVDFDNMLEEHMRRVYSLECILKANNCKYLFWNAFPDTCILHPDLPDKIQLWNKAVEIFDWENWILPDNSLDLYLNQFPRADVRQGPHDDHPNKLGHLIWFEVVSEKINSMNIL
;
A
#
# COMPACT_ATOMS: atom_id res chain seq x y z
N MET A 1 -8.72 -22.02 5.47
CA MET A 1 -7.63 -21.67 4.50
C MET A 1 -6.33 -22.39 4.87
N LYS A 2 -5.31 -22.39 3.99
CA LYS A 2 -3.96 -22.92 4.27
C LYS A 2 -2.83 -21.91 4.08
N TYR A 3 -3.03 -20.91 3.23
CA TYR A 3 -2.00 -19.94 2.86
C TYR A 3 -2.46 -18.51 3.14
N LEU A 4 -1.50 -17.64 3.45
CA LEU A 4 -1.68 -16.19 3.52
C LEU A 4 -0.74 -15.53 2.52
N TYR A 5 -1.29 -14.82 1.54
CA TYR A 5 -0.51 -13.95 0.67
C TYR A 5 -0.55 -12.53 1.22
N TYR A 6 0.57 -12.05 1.77
CA TYR A 6 0.67 -10.75 2.43
C TYR A 6 1.51 -9.77 1.62
N ASN A 7 0.87 -8.74 1.07
CA ASN A 7 1.52 -7.76 0.19
C ASN A 7 1.18 -6.33 0.58
N GLY A 8 2.07 -5.41 0.24
CA GLY A 8 1.96 -3.99 0.56
C GLY A 8 3.32 -3.30 0.54
N ASP A 9 3.41 -2.17 1.24
CA ASP A 9 4.62 -1.36 1.27
C ASP A 9 5.39 -1.46 2.60
N SER A 10 6.14 -0.40 2.96
CA SER A 10 6.96 -0.40 4.16
C SER A 10 6.18 -0.52 5.47
N PHE A 11 4.90 -0.13 5.50
CA PHE A 11 4.05 -0.26 6.70
C PHE A 11 3.70 -1.73 7.02
N CYS A 12 4.07 -2.66 6.14
CA CYS A 12 3.86 -4.09 6.36
C CYS A 12 4.96 -4.77 7.18
N GLY A 13 6.12 -4.13 7.37
CA GLY A 13 7.17 -4.72 8.22
C GLY A 13 8.58 -4.13 8.13
N VAL A 14 8.79 -2.96 7.52
CA VAL A 14 10.11 -2.30 7.59
C VAL A 14 10.43 -2.02 9.05
N GLY A 15 11.63 -2.37 9.52
CA GLY A 15 12.09 -2.11 10.89
C GLY A 15 11.48 -3.01 11.96
N ILE A 16 10.86 -4.13 11.56
CA ILE A 16 10.22 -5.11 12.43
C ILE A 16 10.85 -6.49 12.17
N GLU A 17 11.08 -7.27 13.22
CA GLU A 17 11.51 -8.67 13.06
C GLU A 17 10.42 -9.47 12.36
N LYS A 18 10.81 -10.42 11.50
CA LYS A 18 9.86 -11.09 10.60
C LYS A 18 8.69 -11.77 11.34
N ASP A 19 8.98 -12.38 12.49
CA ASP A 19 8.03 -13.03 13.39
C ASP A 19 7.08 -12.08 14.11
N GLU A 20 7.37 -10.78 14.07
CA GLU A 20 6.56 -9.73 14.69
C GLU A 20 5.73 -8.94 13.68
N THR A 21 5.87 -9.24 12.38
CA THR A 21 5.06 -8.61 11.32
C THR A 21 3.61 -9.07 11.38
N LEU A 22 2.67 -8.21 10.98
CA LEU A 22 1.23 -8.53 10.90
C LEU A 22 0.98 -9.86 10.18
N GLY A 23 1.62 -10.06 9.03
CA GLY A 23 1.44 -11.27 8.24
C GLY A 23 1.85 -12.53 9.01
N GLN A 24 2.95 -12.48 9.75
CA GLN A 24 3.39 -13.64 10.52
C GLN A 24 2.51 -13.89 11.75
N LEU A 25 2.10 -12.83 12.46
CA LEU A 25 1.16 -12.93 13.59
C LEU A 25 -0.17 -13.61 13.18
N LEU A 26 -0.70 -13.24 12.01
CA LEU A 26 -1.89 -13.89 11.44
C LEU A 26 -1.61 -15.33 11.02
N GLY A 27 -0.45 -15.58 10.40
CA GLY A 27 0.00 -16.92 10.03
C GLY A 27 -0.01 -17.87 11.23
N ASP A 28 0.56 -17.44 12.35
CA ASP A 28 0.66 -18.25 13.57
C ASP A 28 -0.71 -18.47 14.23
N LYS A 29 -1.52 -17.41 14.34
CA LYS A 29 -2.87 -17.50 14.94
C LYS A 29 -3.80 -18.47 14.20
N TYR A 30 -3.75 -18.45 12.88
CA TYR A 30 -4.67 -19.21 12.03
C TYR A 30 -4.02 -20.43 11.36
N ASN A 31 -2.78 -20.77 11.73
CA ASN A 31 -2.01 -21.87 11.18
C ASN A 31 -1.91 -21.83 9.64
N LEU A 32 -1.53 -20.67 9.10
CA LEU A 32 -1.38 -20.40 7.66
C LEU A 32 0.10 -20.30 7.26
N GLU A 33 0.46 -20.88 6.12
CA GLU A 33 1.77 -20.65 5.50
C GLU A 33 1.80 -19.25 4.86
N VAL A 34 2.71 -18.39 5.34
CA VAL A 34 2.75 -16.97 4.94
C VAL A 34 3.72 -16.73 3.78
N ASN A 35 3.19 -16.23 2.67
CA ASN A 35 3.98 -15.63 1.59
C ASN A 35 4.11 -14.11 1.83
N HIS A 36 5.29 -13.69 2.31
CA HIS A 36 5.63 -12.28 2.52
C HIS A 36 6.06 -11.63 1.19
N ALA A 37 5.10 -11.04 0.46
CA ALA A 37 5.33 -10.36 -0.82
C ALA A 37 5.49 -8.84 -0.70
N TRP A 38 5.20 -8.27 0.47
CA TRP A 38 5.39 -6.85 0.76
C TRP A 38 6.86 -6.45 0.61
N GLN A 39 7.10 -5.17 0.33
CA GLN A 39 8.45 -4.62 0.25
C GLN A 39 8.45 -3.15 0.64
N GLY A 40 9.47 -2.73 1.39
CA GLY A 40 9.69 -1.33 1.75
C GLY A 40 9.70 -0.41 0.53
N GLY A 41 8.99 0.72 0.60
CA GLY A 41 8.92 1.67 -0.50
C GLY A 41 8.16 1.16 -1.73
N SER A 42 7.36 0.10 -1.63
CA SER A 42 6.56 -0.39 -2.75
C SER A 42 5.59 0.68 -3.28
N SER A 43 5.30 0.57 -4.57
CA SER A 43 4.27 1.34 -5.27
C SER A 43 2.99 0.52 -5.46
N ASN A 44 1.89 1.21 -5.80
CA ASN A 44 0.66 0.51 -6.19
C ASN A 44 0.82 -0.29 -7.50
N HIS A 45 1.77 0.10 -8.37
CA HIS A 45 2.13 -0.68 -9.56
C HIS A 45 2.71 -2.04 -9.17
N ARG A 46 3.67 -2.04 -8.22
CA ARG A 46 4.30 -3.25 -7.72
C ARG A 46 3.30 -4.17 -7.05
N ILE A 47 2.53 -3.63 -6.11
CA ILE A 47 1.55 -4.38 -5.32
C ILE A 47 0.57 -5.10 -6.27
N HIS A 48 0.00 -4.36 -7.23
CA HIS A 48 -0.89 -4.94 -8.23
C HIS A 48 -0.19 -6.01 -9.07
N ARG A 49 0.93 -5.69 -9.72
CA ARG A 49 1.65 -6.60 -10.62
C ARG A 49 2.10 -7.88 -9.93
N THR A 50 2.69 -7.77 -8.73
CA THR A 50 3.19 -8.92 -7.98
C THR A 50 2.04 -9.80 -7.48
N THR A 51 0.91 -9.21 -7.08
CA THR A 51 -0.28 -9.98 -6.70
C THR A 51 -0.88 -10.71 -7.89
N VAL A 52 -1.06 -10.04 -9.04
CA VAL A 52 -1.55 -10.70 -10.27
C VAL A 52 -0.59 -11.79 -10.72
N ASN A 53 0.72 -11.54 -10.71
CA ASN A 53 1.72 -12.57 -11.03
C ASN A 53 1.63 -13.77 -10.07
N HIS A 54 1.41 -13.54 -8.78
CA HIS A 54 1.20 -14.62 -7.82
C HIS A 54 -0.03 -15.45 -8.20
N ILE A 55 -1.16 -14.80 -8.49
CA ILE A 55 -2.42 -15.46 -8.89
C ILE A 55 -2.18 -16.32 -10.13
N MET A 56 -1.58 -15.77 -11.18
CA MET A 56 -1.33 -16.46 -12.44
C MET A 56 -0.42 -17.69 -12.27
N ASN A 57 0.53 -17.65 -11.36
CA ASN A 57 1.49 -18.74 -11.14
C ASN A 57 1.08 -19.74 -10.05
N ASN A 58 0.00 -19.49 -9.31
CA ASN A 58 -0.43 -20.33 -8.17
C ASN A 58 -1.91 -20.75 -8.26
N GLN A 59 -2.42 -20.94 -9.48
CA GLN A 59 -3.82 -21.27 -9.77
C GLN A 59 -4.40 -22.41 -8.91
N SER A 60 -3.62 -23.47 -8.65
CA SER A 60 -4.05 -24.62 -7.84
C SER A 60 -4.20 -24.33 -6.34
N LYS A 61 -3.68 -23.20 -5.84
CA LYS A 61 -3.70 -22.84 -4.42
C LYS A 61 -4.69 -21.72 -4.08
N LEU A 62 -5.25 -21.04 -5.08
CA LEU A 62 -6.00 -19.79 -4.89
C LEU A 62 -7.18 -19.91 -3.91
N GLN A 63 -7.91 -21.02 -3.94
CA GLN A 63 -9.06 -21.24 -3.06
C GLN A 63 -8.66 -21.50 -1.59
N ASP A 64 -7.42 -21.92 -1.37
CA ASP A 64 -6.84 -22.16 -0.04
C ASP A 64 -6.01 -20.95 0.45
N THR A 65 -5.99 -19.84 -0.29
CA THR A 65 -5.20 -18.65 0.01
C THR A 65 -6.08 -17.46 0.40
N LEU A 66 -5.82 -16.87 1.56
CA LEU A 66 -6.29 -15.53 1.90
C LEU A 66 -5.31 -14.49 1.34
N PHE A 67 -5.80 -13.53 0.55
CA PHE A 67 -5.01 -12.41 0.03
C PHE A 67 -5.19 -11.18 0.93
N LEU A 68 -4.13 -10.75 1.59
CA LEU A 68 -4.12 -9.61 2.50
C LEU A 68 -3.26 -8.49 1.90
N ILE A 69 -3.91 -7.45 1.37
CA ILE A 69 -3.27 -6.39 0.56
C ILE A 69 -3.39 -5.01 1.21
N GLY A 70 -2.24 -4.42 1.56
CA GLY A 70 -2.14 -3.05 2.04
C GLY A 70 -1.75 -2.10 0.92
N TRP A 71 -2.70 -1.26 0.49
CA TRP A 71 -2.46 -0.27 -0.56
C TRP A 71 -1.67 0.93 -0.07
N THR A 72 -0.80 1.48 -0.91
CA THR A 72 0.02 2.66 -0.61
C THR A 72 -0.49 3.90 -1.35
N LYS A 73 0.26 5.00 -1.26
CA LYS A 73 -0.15 6.31 -1.80
C LYS A 73 -0.29 6.28 -3.33
N PRO A 74 -1.24 7.01 -3.93
CA PRO A 74 -1.42 7.06 -5.39
C PRO A 74 -0.21 7.68 -6.08
N THR A 75 0.53 8.52 -5.35
CA THR A 75 1.76 9.16 -5.79
C THR A 75 2.98 8.23 -5.80
N ARG A 76 2.85 6.97 -5.36
CA ARG A 76 3.89 5.96 -5.48
C ARG A 76 3.62 5.07 -6.68
N PHE A 77 4.46 5.19 -7.70
CA PHE A 77 4.38 4.41 -8.94
C PHE A 77 5.76 3.87 -9.34
N GLU A 78 5.79 3.04 -10.38
CA GLU A 78 7.01 2.49 -10.96
C GLU A 78 7.10 2.82 -12.45
N LEU A 79 8.31 3.11 -12.92
CA LEU A 79 8.65 3.12 -14.34
C LEU A 79 9.41 1.84 -14.70
N TYR A 80 9.23 1.32 -15.91
CA TYR A 80 9.99 0.17 -16.37
C TYR A 80 11.21 0.63 -17.15
N ASP A 81 12.39 0.26 -16.67
CA ASP A 81 13.67 0.43 -17.35
C ASP A 81 13.86 -0.72 -18.33
N THR A 82 13.74 -0.43 -19.62
CA THR A 82 13.88 -1.43 -20.69
C THR A 82 15.33 -1.86 -20.90
N THR A 83 16.31 -1.02 -20.58
CA THR A 83 17.73 -1.32 -20.69
C THR A 83 18.13 -2.37 -19.67
N HIS A 84 17.71 -2.19 -18.41
CA HIS A 84 18.06 -3.10 -17.30
C HIS A 84 16.97 -4.12 -16.96
N LYS A 85 15.84 -4.07 -17.69
CA LYS A 85 14.69 -4.97 -17.57
C LYS A 85 14.14 -5.05 -16.15
N LYS A 86 13.96 -3.90 -15.51
CA LYS A 86 13.48 -3.82 -14.12
C LYS A 86 12.55 -2.63 -13.89
N TYR A 87 11.73 -2.74 -12.85
CA TYR A 87 10.91 -1.64 -12.39
C TYR A 87 11.72 -0.74 -11.45
N ILE A 88 11.68 0.56 -11.69
CA ILE A 88 12.30 1.59 -10.88
C ILE A 88 11.17 2.31 -10.12
N PRO A 89 11.18 2.25 -8.77
CA PRO A 89 10.18 2.97 -7.98
C PRO A 89 10.45 4.48 -8.09
N ILE A 90 9.39 5.22 -8.38
CA ILE A 90 9.37 6.67 -8.25
C ILE A 90 8.63 6.97 -6.95
N ASN A 91 9.40 7.02 -5.85
CA ASN A 91 8.84 7.17 -4.53
C ASN A 91 8.31 8.58 -4.27
N GLY A 92 7.20 8.63 -3.54
CA GLY A 92 6.35 9.81 -3.27
C GLY A 92 6.98 10.94 -2.45
N GLN A 93 8.30 11.16 -2.46
CA GLN A 93 8.86 12.47 -2.10
C GLN A 93 8.54 13.55 -3.15
N ILE A 94 7.91 13.17 -4.26
CA ILE A 94 7.14 14.07 -5.12
C ILE A 94 6.09 14.86 -4.30
N ASN A 95 5.52 14.30 -3.22
CA ASN A 95 4.62 15.05 -2.32
C ASN A 95 5.31 16.23 -1.63
N VAL A 96 6.60 16.11 -1.30
CA VAL A 96 7.38 17.19 -0.70
C VAL A 96 7.70 18.24 -1.77
N GLY A 97 8.15 17.82 -2.95
CA GLY A 97 8.36 18.71 -4.10
C GLY A 97 7.10 19.50 -4.49
N TYR A 98 5.92 18.86 -4.54
CA TYR A 98 4.67 19.47 -4.96
C TYR A 98 4.05 20.39 -3.89
N ARG A 99 4.07 19.99 -2.60
CA ARG A 99 3.61 20.87 -1.49
C ARG A 99 4.54 22.07 -1.30
N THR A 100 5.84 21.91 -1.59
CA THR A 100 6.83 22.99 -1.57
C THR A 100 6.63 23.91 -2.78
N TYR A 101 6.41 23.38 -3.98
CA TYR A 101 6.14 24.14 -5.22
C TYR A 101 5.00 25.17 -5.09
N LYS A 102 3.92 24.86 -4.36
CA LYS A 102 2.80 25.80 -4.15
C LYS A 102 3.05 26.89 -3.09
N LYS A 103 4.12 26.83 -2.28
CA LYS A 103 4.34 27.78 -1.18
C LYS A 103 5.74 28.39 -1.10
N VAL A 104 6.80 27.70 -1.53
CA VAL A 104 8.18 28.13 -1.34
C VAL A 104 9.01 27.55 -2.49
N GLY A 105 9.76 28.37 -3.23
CA GLY A 105 10.61 27.89 -4.32
C GLY A 105 11.45 26.66 -3.91
N MET A 106 11.64 25.73 -4.85
CA MET A 106 12.26 24.41 -4.65
C MET A 106 13.45 24.42 -3.68
N ALA A 107 13.26 23.87 -2.48
CA ALA A 107 14.34 23.24 -1.74
C ALA A 107 14.22 21.74 -2.01
N PHE A 108 15.02 21.23 -2.94
CA PHE A 108 15.22 19.79 -3.07
C PHE A 108 15.77 19.29 -1.74
N ILE A 109 15.06 18.38 -1.07
CA ILE A 109 15.62 17.69 0.10
C ILE A 109 16.66 16.72 -0.44
N THR A 110 17.92 17.14 -0.43
CA THR A 110 19.11 16.39 -0.84
C THR A 110 19.54 15.30 0.16
N ASN A 111 18.73 15.02 1.18
CA ASN A 111 19.08 14.07 2.23
C ASN A 111 18.19 12.82 2.18
N MET A 112 18.51 11.92 1.25
CA MET A 112 18.17 10.50 1.41
C MET A 112 19.43 9.72 1.73
N SER A 113 19.36 8.87 2.76
CA SER A 113 20.43 7.96 3.14
C SER A 113 20.77 7.04 1.96
N ARG A 114 22.05 7.09 1.57
CA ARG A 114 22.68 6.50 0.38
C ARG A 114 22.80 4.97 0.40
N THR A 115 21.89 4.21 0.99
CA THR A 115 22.19 2.79 1.26
C THR A 115 21.56 1.76 0.32
N ASP A 116 20.75 2.13 -0.68
CA ASP A 116 20.36 1.21 -1.78
C ASP A 116 20.23 1.89 -3.16
N ALA A 117 20.53 3.19 -3.25
CA ALA A 117 20.27 4.03 -4.44
C ALA A 117 21.43 4.09 -5.45
N GLU A 118 22.43 3.22 -5.34
CA GLU A 118 23.72 3.43 -6.00
C GLU A 118 23.80 3.13 -7.50
N ASN A 119 22.71 2.85 -8.23
CA ASN A 119 22.90 2.51 -9.66
C ASN A 119 21.97 3.15 -10.70
N PHE A 120 20.86 3.81 -10.35
CA PHE A 120 19.92 4.31 -11.39
C PHE A 120 19.21 5.59 -10.96
N GLU A 121 20.00 6.60 -10.66
CA GLU A 121 19.49 7.92 -10.31
C GLU A 121 18.98 8.61 -11.58
N VAL A 122 17.66 8.71 -11.69
CA VAL A 122 17.02 9.60 -12.66
C VAL A 122 17.54 11.03 -12.39
N SER A 123 17.98 11.75 -13.43
CA SER A 123 18.58 13.07 -13.22
C SER A 123 17.59 14.02 -12.53
N ASP A 124 18.10 14.96 -11.74
CA ASP A 124 17.24 15.92 -11.05
C ASP A 124 16.48 16.83 -12.04
N GLU A 125 17.05 17.10 -13.22
CA GLU A 125 16.36 17.78 -14.32
C GLU A 125 15.16 16.97 -14.80
N PHE A 126 15.33 15.66 -15.04
CA PHE A 126 14.22 14.81 -15.43
C PHE A 126 13.18 14.74 -14.32
N LYS A 127 13.58 14.56 -13.05
CA LYS A 127 12.63 14.55 -11.93
C LYS A 127 11.83 15.85 -11.89
N LYS A 128 12.49 17.01 -12.08
CA LYS A 128 11.84 18.32 -12.14
C LYS A 128 10.88 18.43 -13.33
N GLU A 129 11.30 18.06 -14.53
CA GLU A 129 10.43 18.07 -15.70
C GLU A 129 9.24 17.13 -15.54
N TYR A 130 9.48 15.93 -15.00
CA TYR A 130 8.47 14.94 -14.72
C TYR A 130 7.42 15.48 -13.75
N ILE A 131 7.86 16.03 -12.63
CA ILE A 131 6.98 16.61 -11.61
C ILE A 131 6.17 17.78 -12.17
N THR A 132 6.80 18.64 -12.97
CA THR A 132 6.14 19.85 -13.47
C THR A 132 5.19 19.61 -14.64
N LYS A 133 5.46 18.60 -15.47
CA LYS A 133 4.71 18.35 -16.71
C LYS A 133 3.78 17.14 -16.64
N PHE A 134 4.07 16.15 -15.79
CA PHE A 134 3.43 14.83 -15.83
C PHE A 134 2.80 14.39 -14.50
N VAL A 135 3.10 15.06 -13.38
CA VAL A 135 2.41 14.77 -12.11
C VAL A 135 1.05 15.45 -12.10
N ASP A 136 0.03 14.62 -12.26
CA ASP A 136 -1.37 14.97 -12.10
C ASP A 136 -1.98 14.06 -11.03
N PHE A 137 -2.37 14.66 -9.90
CA PHE A 137 -2.91 13.92 -8.75
C PHE A 137 -4.23 13.24 -9.08
N ASP A 138 -5.08 13.86 -9.90
CA ASP A 138 -6.40 13.33 -10.23
C ASP A 138 -6.22 12.07 -11.08
N ASN A 139 -5.35 12.13 -12.10
CA ASN A 139 -4.99 10.98 -12.91
C ASN A 139 -4.26 9.88 -12.09
N MET A 140 -3.34 10.23 -11.19
CA MET A 140 -2.66 9.26 -10.33
C MET A 140 -3.62 8.53 -9.39
N LEU A 141 -4.58 9.25 -8.83
CA LEU A 141 -5.62 8.67 -8.01
C LEU A 141 -6.52 7.77 -8.87
N GLU A 142 -6.95 8.22 -10.05
CA GLU A 142 -7.80 7.43 -10.97
C GLU A 142 -7.10 6.12 -11.34
N GLU A 143 -5.82 6.19 -11.68
CA GLU A 143 -4.98 5.04 -11.97
C GLU A 143 -4.85 4.09 -10.76
N HIS A 144 -4.70 4.62 -9.55
CA HIS A 144 -4.72 3.81 -8.34
C HIS A 144 -6.04 3.04 -8.18
N MET A 145 -7.18 3.72 -8.32
CA MET A 145 -8.50 3.08 -8.26
C MET A 145 -8.69 1.99 -9.30
N ARG A 146 -8.28 2.24 -10.56
CA ARG A 146 -8.35 1.24 -11.63
C ARG A 146 -7.58 -0.03 -11.27
N ARG A 147 -6.43 0.09 -10.61
CA ARG A 147 -5.64 -1.06 -10.15
C ARG A 147 -6.34 -1.80 -9.02
N VAL A 148 -6.91 -1.08 -8.07
CA VAL A 148 -7.68 -1.68 -6.98
C VAL A 148 -8.88 -2.44 -7.54
N TYR A 149 -9.69 -1.80 -8.37
CA TYR A 149 -10.87 -2.40 -9.00
C TYR A 149 -10.49 -3.61 -9.86
N SER A 150 -9.45 -3.47 -10.69
CA SER A 150 -8.93 -4.57 -11.51
C SER A 150 -8.52 -5.76 -10.64
N LEU A 151 -7.85 -5.53 -9.51
CA LEU A 151 -7.46 -6.61 -8.61
C LEU A 151 -8.67 -7.27 -7.93
N GLU A 152 -9.67 -6.49 -7.49
CA GLU A 152 -10.94 -7.05 -6.99
C GLU A 152 -11.60 -7.94 -8.04
N CYS A 153 -11.72 -7.46 -9.28
CA CYS A 153 -12.30 -8.24 -10.37
C CYS A 153 -11.55 -9.56 -10.60
N ILE A 154 -10.20 -9.53 -10.60
CA ILE A 154 -9.38 -10.71 -10.78
C ILE A 154 -9.59 -11.69 -9.62
N LEU A 155 -9.56 -11.22 -8.37
CA LEU A 155 -9.76 -12.05 -7.18
C LEU A 155 -11.16 -12.69 -7.19
N LYS A 156 -12.21 -11.90 -7.45
CA LYS A 156 -13.60 -12.38 -7.54
C LYS A 156 -13.78 -13.40 -8.67
N ALA A 157 -13.24 -13.13 -9.86
CA ALA A 157 -13.33 -14.04 -11.00
C ALA A 157 -12.64 -15.39 -10.74
N ASN A 158 -11.67 -15.42 -9.83
CA ASN A 158 -10.97 -16.62 -9.40
C ASN A 158 -11.47 -17.13 -8.03
N ASN A 159 -12.62 -16.67 -7.52
CA ASN A 159 -13.18 -17.06 -6.21
C ASN A 159 -12.20 -16.93 -5.02
N CYS A 160 -11.20 -16.04 -5.11
CA CYS A 160 -10.24 -15.84 -4.04
C CYS A 160 -10.89 -15.14 -2.84
N LYS A 161 -10.45 -15.48 -1.64
CA LYS A 161 -10.74 -14.70 -0.43
C LYS A 161 -9.71 -13.60 -0.27
N TYR A 162 -10.14 -12.39 0.05
CA TYR A 162 -9.24 -11.26 0.16
C TYR A 162 -9.71 -10.21 1.17
N LEU A 163 -8.76 -9.47 1.72
CA LEU A 163 -9.00 -8.31 2.56
C LEU A 163 -8.03 -7.20 2.16
N PHE A 164 -8.57 -5.99 2.01
CA PHE A 164 -7.83 -4.80 1.64
C PHE A 164 -7.81 -3.78 2.78
N TRP A 165 -6.75 -2.98 2.85
CA TRP A 165 -6.73 -1.76 3.65
C TRP A 165 -5.87 -0.69 3.01
N ASN A 166 -6.04 0.53 3.50
CA ASN A 166 -5.22 1.68 3.18
C ASN A 166 -4.07 1.79 4.19
N ALA A 167 -2.83 1.84 3.73
CA ALA A 167 -1.69 2.06 4.63
C ALA A 167 -1.66 3.51 5.17
N PHE A 168 -2.10 4.51 4.37
CA PHE A 168 -2.00 5.94 4.70
C PHE A 168 -3.32 6.71 4.48
N PRO A 169 -3.51 7.85 5.16
CA PRO A 169 -4.65 8.76 4.92
C PRO A 169 -4.73 9.38 3.53
N ASP A 170 -3.67 9.31 2.74
CA ASP A 170 -3.62 9.85 1.39
C ASP A 170 -3.58 8.75 0.32
N THR A 171 -3.63 7.45 0.70
CA THR A 171 -3.95 6.31 -0.22
C THR A 171 -5.40 6.28 -0.64
N CYS A 172 -6.07 7.36 -0.34
CA CYS A 172 -7.39 7.31 0.17
C CYS A 172 -8.35 7.25 -1.00
N ILE A 173 -8.70 6.01 -1.37
CA ILE A 173 -10.02 5.68 -1.89
C ILE A 173 -10.99 6.05 -0.76
N LEU A 174 -11.27 7.34 -0.60
CA LEU A 174 -12.07 7.83 0.51
C LEU A 174 -13.53 7.74 0.13
N HIS A 175 -14.24 7.02 1.00
CA HIS A 175 -15.24 7.58 1.90
C HIS A 175 -16.08 8.73 1.33
N PRO A 176 -17.42 8.64 1.38
CA PRO A 176 -18.39 9.55 0.74
C PRO A 176 -18.32 11.05 1.13
N ASP A 177 -17.37 11.45 1.98
CA ASP A 177 -17.25 12.82 2.50
C ASP A 177 -16.12 13.65 1.87
N LEU A 178 -15.44 13.14 0.82
CA LEU A 178 -14.54 13.99 0.03
C LEU A 178 -15.35 14.97 -0.83
N PRO A 179 -14.89 16.22 -0.98
CA PRO A 179 -15.60 17.23 -1.75
C PRO A 179 -15.83 16.77 -3.20
N ASP A 180 -17.08 16.89 -3.66
CA ASP A 180 -17.70 16.57 -4.97
C ASP A 180 -17.00 17.09 -6.24
N LYS A 181 -15.68 17.27 -6.23
CA LYS A 181 -14.95 17.98 -7.29
C LYS A 181 -14.58 17.11 -8.47
N ILE A 182 -14.70 15.78 -8.35
CA ILE A 182 -14.41 14.91 -9.47
C ILE A 182 -15.53 13.87 -9.58
N GLN A 183 -16.30 13.98 -10.66
CA GLN A 183 -17.58 13.29 -10.84
C GLN A 183 -17.45 11.76 -10.97
N LEU A 184 -16.29 11.26 -11.40
CA LEU A 184 -16.01 9.83 -11.53
C LEU A 184 -15.93 9.12 -10.16
N TRP A 185 -15.60 9.86 -9.10
CA TRP A 185 -15.31 9.33 -7.76
C TRP A 185 -16.56 8.91 -7.02
N ASN A 186 -17.61 9.73 -7.10
CA ASN A 186 -18.89 9.46 -6.45
C ASN A 186 -19.49 8.13 -6.94
N LYS A 187 -19.19 7.71 -8.17
CA LYS A 187 -19.62 6.42 -8.72
C LYS A 187 -18.64 5.27 -8.45
N ALA A 188 -17.34 5.57 -8.31
CA ALA A 188 -16.34 4.54 -8.02
C ALA A 188 -16.54 3.92 -6.61
N VAL A 189 -17.03 4.72 -5.65
CA VAL A 189 -17.42 4.19 -4.34
C VAL A 189 -18.57 3.17 -4.44
N GLU A 190 -19.44 3.26 -5.45
CA GLU A 190 -20.55 2.33 -5.61
C GLU A 190 -20.13 0.95 -6.16
N ILE A 191 -18.92 0.81 -6.72
CA ILE A 191 -18.47 -0.42 -7.39
C ILE A 191 -17.50 -1.26 -6.57
N PHE A 192 -16.89 -0.70 -5.53
CA PHE A 192 -15.92 -1.42 -4.70
C PHE A 192 -16.59 -2.36 -3.70
N ASP A 193 -15.90 -3.45 -3.42
CA ASP A 193 -16.33 -4.46 -2.46
C ASP A 193 -16.02 -4.10 -1.01
N TRP A 194 -16.64 -3.03 -0.49
CA TRP A 194 -16.34 -2.50 0.84
C TRP A 194 -16.47 -3.49 1.99
N GLU A 195 -17.22 -4.59 1.81
CA GLU A 195 -17.28 -5.67 2.79
C GLU A 195 -15.91 -6.31 3.03
N ASN A 196 -15.04 -6.36 2.01
CA ASN A 196 -13.67 -6.88 2.10
C ASN A 196 -12.63 -5.82 2.46
N TRP A 197 -13.04 -4.62 2.89
CA TRP A 197 -12.14 -3.56 3.33
C TRP A 197 -12.05 -3.45 4.86
N ILE A 198 -10.85 -3.11 5.36
CA ILE A 198 -10.55 -2.84 6.78
C ILE A 198 -10.26 -1.35 6.93
N LEU A 199 -11.24 -0.60 7.43
CA LEU A 199 -11.22 0.87 7.46
C LEU A 199 -11.73 1.45 8.80
N PRO A 200 -11.23 1.02 9.97
CA PRO A 200 -11.71 1.56 11.24
C PRO A 200 -11.54 3.08 11.36
N ASP A 201 -10.47 3.64 10.78
CA ASP A 201 -10.24 5.10 10.66
C ASP A 201 -9.69 5.46 9.27
N ASN A 202 -10.27 4.89 8.21
CA ASN A 202 -9.86 5.04 6.81
C ASN A 202 -8.47 4.51 6.41
N SER A 203 -7.54 4.34 7.34
CA SER A 203 -6.20 3.76 7.09
C SER A 203 -5.54 3.25 8.37
N LEU A 204 -4.56 2.36 8.22
CA LEU A 204 -3.68 1.91 9.29
C LEU A 204 -3.01 3.10 9.99
N ASP A 205 -2.43 4.02 9.21
CA ASP A 205 -1.69 5.15 9.76
C ASP A 205 -2.58 6.09 10.60
N LEU A 206 -3.80 6.40 10.14
CA LEU A 206 -4.73 7.20 10.95
C LEU A 206 -5.20 6.45 12.19
N TYR A 207 -5.50 5.16 12.06
CA TYR A 207 -5.95 4.35 13.19
C TYR A 207 -4.91 4.32 14.31
N LEU A 208 -3.62 4.25 13.97
CA LEU A 208 -2.55 4.28 14.97
C LEU A 208 -2.38 5.65 15.64
N ASN A 209 -2.90 6.74 15.08
CA ASN A 209 -2.78 8.08 15.67
C ASN A 209 -3.67 8.28 16.91
N GLN A 210 -4.58 7.35 17.20
CA GLN A 210 -5.33 7.37 18.46
C GLN A 210 -4.49 6.94 19.67
N PHE A 211 -3.31 6.34 19.44
CA PHE A 211 -2.40 5.89 20.49
C PHE A 211 -1.21 6.87 20.64
N PRO A 212 -0.55 6.92 21.82
CA PRO A 212 0.67 7.69 21.98
C PRO A 212 1.73 7.25 20.97
N ARG A 213 2.23 8.21 20.18
CA ARG A 213 3.18 7.93 19.09
C ARG A 213 4.40 7.12 19.53
N ALA A 214 4.95 7.47 20.70
CA ALA A 214 6.13 6.82 21.26
C ALA A 214 5.93 5.32 21.52
N ASP A 215 4.68 4.88 21.67
CA ASP A 215 4.34 3.51 22.00
C ASP A 215 4.15 2.65 20.75
N VAL A 216 3.65 3.23 19.64
CA VAL A 216 3.21 2.47 18.45
C VAL A 216 4.05 2.72 17.19
N ARG A 217 4.98 3.67 17.22
CA ARG A 217 5.87 4.00 16.09
C ARG A 217 7.33 3.69 16.41
N GLN A 218 8.16 3.54 15.38
CA GLN A 218 9.58 3.24 15.54
C GLN A 218 10.39 4.40 16.11
N GLY A 219 9.93 5.64 15.94
CA GLY A 219 10.58 6.78 16.57
C GLY A 219 9.87 8.12 16.35
N PRO A 220 10.45 9.21 16.90
CA PRO A 220 9.88 10.55 16.81
C PRO A 220 9.69 11.05 15.37
N HIS A 221 10.52 10.59 14.43
CA HIS A 221 10.51 11.00 13.02
C HIS A 221 10.29 9.82 12.06
N ASP A 222 10.01 8.64 12.61
CA ASP A 222 9.71 7.45 11.82
C ASP A 222 8.24 7.06 12.05
N ASP A 223 7.43 7.19 11.00
CA ASP A 223 5.99 6.87 11.03
C ASP A 223 5.72 5.38 10.87
N HIS A 224 6.73 4.54 10.63
CA HIS A 224 6.49 3.10 10.55
C HIS A 224 5.96 2.57 11.88
N PRO A 225 4.96 1.68 11.85
CA PRO A 225 4.54 0.98 13.05
C PRO A 225 5.72 0.22 13.65
N ASN A 226 5.80 0.20 14.97
CA ASN A 226 6.68 -0.71 15.70
C ASN A 226 5.92 -2.02 16.00
N LYS A 227 6.51 -2.92 16.80
CA LYS A 227 5.89 -4.18 17.20
C LYS A 227 4.48 -3.99 17.79
N LEU A 228 4.30 -3.03 18.70
CA LEU A 228 3.00 -2.76 19.30
C LEU A 228 2.01 -2.22 18.28
N GLY A 229 2.44 -1.35 17.36
CA GLY A 229 1.59 -0.89 16.25
C GLY A 229 1.10 -2.04 15.36
N HIS A 230 1.97 -3.01 15.05
CA HIS A 230 1.59 -4.22 14.32
C HIS A 230 0.64 -5.11 15.10
N LEU A 231 0.84 -5.29 16.41
CA LEU A 231 -0.07 -6.05 17.28
C LEU A 231 -1.46 -5.42 17.36
N ILE A 232 -1.53 -4.10 17.50
CA ILE A 232 -2.80 -3.36 17.48
C ILE A 232 -3.54 -3.58 16.17
N TRP A 233 -2.85 -3.45 15.03
CA TRP A 233 -3.48 -3.68 13.74
C TRP A 233 -3.85 -5.15 13.51
N PHE A 234 -3.08 -6.07 14.05
CA PHE A 234 -3.38 -7.50 14.04
C PHE A 234 -4.71 -7.83 14.70
N GLU A 235 -5.06 -7.16 15.81
CA GLU A 235 -6.36 -7.35 16.46
C GLU A 235 -7.51 -6.89 15.56
N VAL A 236 -7.38 -5.71 14.94
CA VAL A 236 -8.36 -5.17 13.97
C VAL A 236 -8.58 -6.15 12.82
N VAL A 237 -7.49 -6.63 12.21
CA VAL A 237 -7.55 -7.54 11.05
C VAL A 237 -8.12 -8.90 11.47
N SER A 238 -7.75 -9.40 12.64
CA SER A 238 -8.27 -10.65 13.20
C SER A 238 -9.78 -10.58 13.44
N GLU A 239 -10.27 -9.46 13.99
CA GLU A 239 -11.70 -9.25 14.21
C GLU A 239 -12.47 -9.27 12.89
N LYS A 240 -11.95 -8.61 11.85
CA LYS A 240 -12.54 -8.66 10.51
C LYS A 240 -12.58 -10.08 9.95
N ILE A 241 -11.46 -10.80 10.03
CA ILE A 241 -11.36 -12.20 9.58
C ILE A 241 -12.40 -13.08 10.27
N ASN A 242 -12.51 -12.97 11.60
CA ASN A 242 -13.43 -13.78 12.39
C ASN A 242 -14.89 -13.42 12.12
N SER A 243 -15.22 -12.13 12.03
CA SER A 243 -16.59 -11.67 11.77
C SER A 243 -17.11 -12.08 10.39
N MET A 244 -16.22 -12.19 9.40
CA MET A 244 -16.56 -12.67 8.06
C MET A 244 -16.55 -14.19 7.92
N ASN A 245 -16.06 -14.92 8.93
CA ASN A 245 -15.86 -16.37 8.87
C ASN A 245 -15.13 -16.80 7.58
N ILE A 246 -14.07 -16.07 7.22
CA ILE A 246 -13.37 -16.22 5.94
C ILE A 246 -12.29 -17.31 5.96
N LEU A 247 -11.88 -17.77 7.14
CA LEU A 247 -10.82 -18.76 7.35
C LEU A 247 -11.34 -20.15 7.71
#